data_AF-U3TVF5-F1
#
_entry.id   AF-U3TVF5-F1
#
_cell.length_a   1.000
_cell.length_b   1.000
_cell.length_c   1.000
_cell.angle_alpha   90.00
_cell.angle_beta   90.00
_cell.angle_gamma   90.00
#
_symmetry.space_group_name_H-M   'P 1'
#
loop_
_entity.id
_entity.type
_entity.pdbx_description
1 polymer ?
#
loop_
_entity_poly.entity_id
_entity_poly.type
_entity_poly.pdbx_seq_one_letter_code
_entity_poly.pdbx_strand_id
1 'polypeptide(L)'
;MSSGDNARTQGKSAIALNVADQADLAGQWFTPGQLTLQAGTLNNRAQTGAQDLTIAAGIINNAGALSANNRLDLTTGSLQQQGTLAQGAMAIRSDAWRNQGQTSARTLDISMKNTLDNTLAGSLLASDALTLNASALSNAGNLSGQTLELDTEQLTNSGLMQGNQSVTLRSDALNNLQSGQILSGGALKAYKMPDVCRAAHCNCAAIR
;
A
#
# COMPACT_ATOMS: atom_id res chain seq x y z
N MET A 1 22.75 8.90 4.82
CA MET A 1 23.39 7.56 4.84
C MET A 1 23.27 6.96 3.45
N SER A 2 24.28 6.25 2.96
CA SER A 2 24.20 5.53 1.69
C SER A 2 24.87 4.16 1.75
N SER A 3 24.40 3.20 0.95
CA SER A 3 25.08 1.93 0.66
C SER A 3 25.28 1.74 -0.85
N GLY A 4 26.30 0.97 -1.24
CA GLY A 4 26.61 0.68 -2.65
C GLY A 4 25.83 -0.51 -3.22
N ASP A 5 25.76 -0.62 -4.55
CA ASP A 5 24.93 -1.62 -5.25
C ASP A 5 25.33 -3.09 -4.96
N ASN A 6 26.57 -3.35 -4.54
CA ASN A 6 27.06 -4.68 -4.14
C ASN A 6 27.24 -4.82 -2.63
N ALA A 7 26.85 -3.81 -1.84
CA ALA A 7 26.96 -3.87 -0.40
C ALA A 7 25.98 -4.90 0.17
N ARG A 8 26.39 -5.56 1.25
CA ARG A 8 25.53 -6.48 2.00
C ARG A 8 25.56 -6.09 3.46
N THR A 9 24.42 -5.62 3.97
CA THR A 9 24.22 -5.27 5.37
C THR A 9 23.33 -6.33 6.01
N GLN A 10 23.83 -6.99 7.06
CA GLN A 10 23.09 -8.04 7.75
C GLN A 10 23.08 -7.87 9.26
N GLY A 11 21.89 -8.00 9.84
CA GLY A 11 21.69 -8.14 11.28
C GLY A 11 21.36 -9.60 11.62
N LYS A 12 21.81 -10.08 12.78
CA LYS A 12 21.44 -11.42 13.28
C LYS A 12 20.06 -11.45 13.95
N SER A 13 19.62 -10.31 14.46
CA SER A 13 18.36 -10.17 15.20
C SER A 13 17.59 -8.93 14.78
N ALA A 14 18.29 -7.81 14.61
CA ALA A 14 17.66 -6.59 14.15
C ALA A 14 18.63 -5.73 13.32
N ILE A 15 18.06 -4.84 12.51
CA ILE A 15 18.73 -3.68 11.92
C ILE A 15 17.87 -2.47 12.28
N ALA A 16 18.48 -1.44 12.86
CA ALA A 16 17.81 -0.18 13.18
C ALA A 16 18.57 0.99 12.55
N LEU A 17 17.89 1.77 11.71
CA LEU A 17 18.43 2.95 11.06
C LEU A 17 17.61 4.18 11.48
N ASN A 18 18.30 5.21 11.97
CA ASN A 18 17.70 6.51 12.24
C ASN A 18 18.55 7.58 11.53
N VAL A 19 18.02 8.12 10.44
CA VAL A 19 18.76 8.97 9.51
C VAL A 19 17.95 10.25 9.25
N ALA A 20 18.24 11.33 9.95
CA ALA A 20 17.42 12.55 9.95
C ALA A 20 17.02 13.04 8.53
N ASP A 21 17.97 13.07 7.59
CA ASP A 21 17.73 13.60 6.24
C ASP A 21 17.43 12.49 5.22
N GLN A 22 18.45 11.88 4.62
CA GLN A 22 18.29 10.95 3.50
C GLN A 22 19.01 9.63 3.73
N ALA A 23 18.31 8.53 3.46
CA ALA A 23 18.83 7.17 3.41
C ALA A 23 18.77 6.62 1.98
N ASP A 24 19.92 6.40 1.36
CA ASP A 24 20.05 5.76 0.04
C ASP A 24 20.46 4.30 0.20
N LEU A 25 19.49 3.40 0.09
CA LEU A 25 19.75 1.97 0.23
C LEU A 25 19.95 1.32 -1.14
N ALA A 26 21.12 0.76 -1.35
CA ALA A 26 21.42 -0.15 -2.45
C ALA A 26 22.05 -1.46 -1.95
N GLY A 27 22.13 -2.46 -2.84
CA GLY A 27 22.63 -3.80 -2.48
C GLY A 27 21.60 -4.63 -1.73
N GLN A 28 22.04 -5.34 -0.69
CA GLN A 28 21.22 -6.27 0.09
C GLN A 28 21.16 -5.84 1.56
N TRP A 29 19.95 -5.78 2.10
CA TRP A 29 19.69 -5.48 3.50
C TRP A 29 18.83 -6.59 4.07
N PHE A 30 19.39 -7.39 5.00
CA PHE A 30 18.68 -8.56 5.50
C PHE A 30 18.85 -8.78 7.00
N THR A 31 17.76 -9.13 7.67
CA THR A 31 17.78 -9.62 9.05
C THR A 31 16.69 -10.66 9.24
N PRO A 32 16.94 -11.77 9.95
CA PRO A 32 15.89 -12.75 10.25
C PRO A 32 14.92 -12.27 11.34
N GLY A 33 15.14 -11.08 11.93
CA GLY A 33 14.19 -10.44 12.84
C GLY A 33 13.70 -9.10 12.31
N GLN A 34 13.71 -8.06 13.15
CA GLN A 34 13.11 -6.77 12.81
C GLN A 34 14.06 -5.85 12.04
N LEU A 35 13.58 -5.18 11.00
CA LEU A 35 14.24 -4.01 10.41
C LEU A 35 13.39 -2.76 10.65
N THR A 36 13.96 -1.77 11.34
CA THR A 36 13.33 -0.45 11.51
C THR A 36 14.14 0.62 10.78
N LEU A 37 13.44 1.50 10.06
CA LEU A 37 14.04 2.62 9.34
C LEU A 37 13.25 3.89 9.60
N GLN A 38 13.93 4.91 10.11
CA GLN A 38 13.41 6.28 10.21
C GLN A 38 14.27 7.20 9.34
N ALA A 39 13.64 7.97 8.45
CA ALA A 39 14.33 8.97 7.65
C ALA A 39 13.48 10.16 7.21
N GLY A 40 14.09 11.28 6.80
CA GLY A 40 13.36 12.31 6.06
C GLY A 40 12.92 11.79 4.67
N THR A 41 13.88 11.24 3.93
CA THR A 41 13.71 10.62 2.62
C THR A 41 14.39 9.26 2.59
N LEU A 42 13.67 8.23 2.16
CA LEU A 42 14.20 6.91 1.86
C LEU A 42 14.21 6.69 0.34
N ASN A 43 15.39 6.51 -0.23
CA ASN A 43 15.55 6.01 -1.60
C ASN A 43 15.99 4.55 -1.55
N ASN A 44 15.04 3.63 -1.74
CA ASN A 44 15.34 2.20 -1.77
C ASN A 44 15.52 1.72 -3.22
N ARG A 45 16.76 1.37 -3.57
CA ARG A 45 17.14 0.56 -4.75
C ARG A 45 17.63 -0.83 -4.34
N ALA A 46 17.67 -1.13 -3.04
CA ALA A 46 18.14 -2.40 -2.50
C ALA A 46 17.08 -3.50 -2.56
N GLN A 47 17.55 -4.73 -2.35
CA GLN A 47 16.73 -5.85 -1.89
C GLN A 47 16.73 -5.84 -0.36
N THR A 48 15.64 -5.39 0.24
CA THR A 48 15.50 -5.27 1.70
C THR A 48 14.50 -6.31 2.21
N GLY A 49 14.92 -7.16 3.14
CA GLY A 49 14.14 -8.26 3.66
C GLY A 49 14.24 -8.39 5.18
N ALA A 50 13.11 -8.61 5.84
CA ALA A 50 13.05 -8.84 7.29
C ALA A 50 11.95 -9.84 7.67
N GLN A 51 11.92 -10.28 8.93
CA GLN A 51 10.73 -10.93 9.48
C GLN A 51 9.60 -9.90 9.61
N ASP A 52 9.93 -8.77 10.23
CA ASP A 52 9.07 -7.59 10.35
C ASP A 52 9.83 -6.36 9.84
N LEU A 53 9.20 -5.59 8.97
CA LEU A 53 9.78 -4.39 8.37
C LEU A 53 8.92 -3.18 8.74
N THR A 54 9.51 -2.21 9.44
CA THR A 54 8.84 -0.95 9.78
C THR A 54 9.63 0.21 9.21
N ILE A 55 8.99 1.02 8.39
CA ILE A 55 9.59 2.20 7.77
C ILE A 55 8.73 3.42 8.05
N ALA A 56 9.32 4.44 8.63
CA ALA A 56 8.73 5.75 8.77
C ALA A 56 9.61 6.78 8.06
N ALA A 57 9.08 7.44 7.04
CA ALA A 57 9.81 8.52 6.39
C ALA A 57 8.90 9.63 5.87
N GLY A 58 9.40 10.85 5.65
CA GLY A 58 8.60 11.88 4.97
C GLY A 58 8.30 11.50 3.52
N ILE A 59 9.30 10.95 2.83
CA ILE A 59 9.20 10.46 1.45
C ILE A 59 9.81 9.06 1.36
N ILE A 60 9.12 8.14 0.69
CA ILE A 60 9.65 6.82 0.33
C ILE A 60 9.63 6.69 -1.19
N ASN A 61 10.82 6.59 -1.79
CA ASN A 61 11.01 6.23 -3.19
C ASN A 61 11.49 4.78 -3.26
N ASN A 62 10.60 3.86 -3.61
CA ASN A 62 10.92 2.44 -3.71
C ASN A 62 11.05 2.02 -5.18
N ALA A 63 12.28 1.89 -5.65
CA ALA A 63 12.64 1.30 -6.94
C ALA A 63 13.22 -0.12 -6.81
N GLY A 64 13.62 -0.52 -5.60
CA GLY A 64 14.07 -1.87 -5.26
C GLY A 64 12.93 -2.76 -4.74
N ALA A 65 13.27 -3.68 -3.84
CA ALA A 65 12.30 -4.54 -3.16
C ALA A 65 12.29 -4.28 -1.65
N LEU A 66 11.10 -4.20 -1.07
CA LEU A 66 10.86 -4.26 0.37
C LEU A 66 9.99 -5.49 0.64
N SER A 67 10.52 -6.43 1.43
CA SER A 67 9.84 -7.69 1.73
C SER A 67 9.82 -7.94 3.24
N ALA A 68 8.69 -8.41 3.74
CA ALA A 68 8.59 -8.90 5.11
C ALA A 68 7.81 -10.20 5.17
N ASN A 69 8.37 -11.20 5.87
CA ASN A 69 7.74 -12.51 5.97
C ASN A 69 6.44 -12.47 6.79
N ASN A 70 6.39 -11.66 7.85
CA ASN A 70 5.22 -11.52 8.71
C ASN A 70 4.49 -10.20 8.50
N ARG A 71 5.16 -9.06 8.71
CA ARG A 71 4.51 -7.75 8.64
C ARG A 71 5.40 -6.67 8.03
N LEU A 72 4.83 -5.89 7.10
CA LEU A 72 5.44 -4.70 6.54
C LEU A 72 4.56 -3.48 6.85
N ASP A 73 5.10 -2.55 7.63
CA ASP A 73 4.44 -1.30 8.01
C ASP A 73 5.18 -0.11 7.37
N LEU A 74 4.47 0.66 6.55
CA LEU A 74 4.97 1.93 6.00
C LEU A 74 4.16 3.09 6.56
N THR A 75 4.84 4.10 7.06
CA THR A 75 4.25 5.40 7.42
C THR A 75 5.00 6.49 6.66
N THR A 76 4.31 7.24 5.80
CA THR A 76 4.97 8.29 5.02
C THR A 76 4.08 9.48 4.67
N GLY A 77 4.65 10.60 4.24
CA GLY A 77 3.87 11.66 3.59
C GLY A 77 3.64 11.34 2.11
N SER A 78 4.67 10.83 1.43
CA SER A 78 4.60 10.46 0.02
C SER A 78 5.25 9.11 -0.23
N LEU A 79 4.55 8.23 -0.93
CA LEU A 79 5.06 6.95 -1.41
C LEU A 79 5.12 6.97 -2.94
N GLN A 80 6.33 6.85 -3.50
CA GLN A 80 6.55 6.54 -4.92
C GLN A 80 6.99 5.09 -5.01
N GLN A 81 6.10 4.22 -5.46
CA GLN A 81 6.35 2.79 -5.58
C GLN A 81 6.55 2.46 -7.06
N GLN A 82 7.76 2.07 -7.45
CA GLN A 82 8.10 1.61 -8.80
C GLN A 82 8.63 0.17 -8.83
N GLY A 83 9.19 -0.30 -7.71
CA GLY A 83 9.75 -1.64 -7.57
C GLY A 83 8.75 -2.65 -7.01
N THR A 84 9.12 -3.34 -5.93
CA THR A 84 8.27 -4.34 -5.28
C THR A 84 8.07 -4.07 -3.79
N LEU A 85 6.83 -4.17 -3.32
CA LEU A 85 6.47 -4.43 -1.93
C LEU A 85 5.88 -5.84 -1.86
N ALA A 86 6.43 -6.74 -1.05
CA ALA A 86 5.99 -8.14 -1.08
C ALA A 86 5.88 -8.80 0.29
N GLN A 87 5.02 -9.83 0.32
CA GLN A 87 4.86 -10.81 1.40
C GLN A 87 4.19 -10.26 2.67
N GLY A 88 3.87 -11.18 3.58
CA GLY A 88 3.31 -10.85 4.89
C GLY A 88 1.95 -10.14 4.85
N ALA A 89 1.54 -9.65 6.01
CA ALA A 89 0.51 -8.63 6.11
C ALA A 89 1.13 -7.24 5.92
N MET A 90 0.44 -6.34 5.23
CA MET A 90 0.90 -4.98 5.02
C MET A 90 -0.06 -3.97 5.61
N ALA A 91 0.47 -2.97 6.30
CA ALA A 91 -0.27 -1.74 6.56
C ALA A 91 0.50 -0.53 6.01
N ILE A 92 -0.17 0.27 5.18
CA ILE A 92 0.42 1.45 4.54
C ILE A 92 -0.41 2.66 4.98
N ARG A 93 0.26 3.58 5.68
CA ARG A 93 -0.30 4.87 6.09
C ARG A 93 0.45 5.97 5.36
N SER A 94 -0.23 6.68 4.46
CA SER A 94 0.42 7.74 3.67
C SER A 94 -0.50 8.92 3.39
N ASP A 95 0.04 10.10 3.10
CA ASP A 95 -0.80 11.20 2.62
C ASP A 95 -1.11 11.02 1.12
N ALA A 96 -0.06 10.74 0.33
CA ALA A 96 -0.18 10.45 -1.10
C ALA A 96 0.62 9.20 -1.49
N TRP A 97 0.09 8.42 -2.44
CA TRP A 97 0.78 7.25 -2.99
C TRP A 97 0.58 7.18 -4.49
N ARG A 98 1.69 7.16 -5.23
CA ARG A 98 1.73 6.77 -6.64
C ARG A 98 2.29 5.36 -6.76
N ASN A 99 1.50 4.43 -7.29
CA ASN A 99 1.92 3.05 -7.54
C ASN A 99 2.13 2.80 -9.05
N GLN A 100 3.36 2.42 -9.40
CA GLN A 100 3.85 2.12 -10.74
C GLN A 100 4.55 0.76 -10.82
N GLY A 101 4.69 0.07 -9.68
CA GLY A 101 5.19 -1.30 -9.60
C GLY A 101 4.19 -2.23 -8.93
N GLN A 102 4.70 -3.25 -8.26
CA GLN A 102 3.89 -4.31 -7.67
C GLN A 102 3.91 -4.23 -6.14
N THR A 103 2.72 -4.24 -5.55
CA THR A 103 2.50 -4.45 -4.12
C THR A 103 1.68 -5.72 -3.95
N SER A 104 2.23 -6.73 -3.29
CA SER A 104 1.58 -8.03 -3.11
C SER A 104 1.69 -8.52 -1.67
N ALA A 105 0.56 -8.75 -1.01
CA ALA A 105 0.48 -9.15 0.39
C ALA A 105 -0.51 -10.29 0.61
N ARG A 106 -0.49 -10.89 1.80
CA ARG A 106 -1.62 -11.71 2.27
C ARG A 106 -2.83 -10.82 2.50
N THR A 107 -2.68 -9.85 3.40
CA THR A 107 -3.66 -8.79 3.65
C THR A 107 -3.02 -7.44 3.41
N LEU A 108 -3.72 -6.55 2.72
CA LEU A 108 -3.27 -5.21 2.39
C LEU A 108 -4.24 -4.20 2.99
N ASP A 109 -3.82 -3.54 4.06
CA ASP A 109 -4.55 -2.49 4.77
C ASP A 109 -3.93 -1.12 4.41
N ILE A 110 -4.70 -0.28 3.74
CA ILE A 110 -4.24 1.00 3.20
C ILE A 110 -5.09 2.12 3.79
N SER A 111 -4.43 3.09 4.41
CA SER A 111 -5.06 4.32 4.90
C SER A 111 -4.32 5.52 4.32
N MET A 112 -5.00 6.21 3.41
CA MET A 112 -4.49 7.39 2.74
C MET A 112 -5.18 8.64 3.28
N LYS A 113 -4.42 9.67 3.64
CA LYS A 113 -5.06 10.96 3.99
C LYS A 113 -5.64 11.67 2.78
N ASN A 114 -5.01 11.51 1.60
CA ASN A 114 -5.42 12.21 0.39
C ASN A 114 -5.62 11.21 -0.75
N THR A 115 -4.57 10.88 -1.49
CA THR A 115 -4.72 10.26 -2.82
C THR A 115 -3.92 8.97 -2.98
N LEU A 116 -4.54 8.00 -3.66
CA LEU A 116 -3.85 6.86 -4.24
C LEU A 116 -4.04 6.88 -5.75
N ASP A 117 -2.93 6.95 -6.49
CA ASP A 117 -2.89 6.82 -7.95
C ASP A 117 -2.21 5.49 -8.32
N ASN A 118 -3.03 4.48 -8.62
CA ASN A 118 -2.56 3.21 -9.16
C ASN A 118 -2.52 3.29 -10.68
N THR A 119 -1.33 3.52 -11.22
CA THR A 119 -1.13 3.76 -12.66
C THR A 119 -1.32 2.49 -13.48
N LEU A 120 -1.28 2.59 -14.81
CA LEU A 120 -1.44 1.44 -15.73
C LEU A 120 -0.45 0.29 -15.44
N ALA A 121 0.78 0.59 -15.00
CA ALA A 121 1.78 -0.41 -14.63
C ALA A 121 1.65 -0.89 -13.17
N GLY A 122 0.83 -0.21 -12.38
CA GLY A 122 0.63 -0.46 -10.96
C GLY A 122 -0.26 -1.67 -10.69
N SER A 123 0.16 -2.51 -9.75
CA SER A 123 -0.64 -3.62 -9.22
C SER A 123 -0.66 -3.61 -7.70
N LEU A 124 -1.86 -3.64 -7.12
CA LEU A 124 -2.10 -3.90 -5.70
C LEU A 124 -2.83 -5.24 -5.58
N LEU A 125 -2.16 -6.23 -5.02
CA LEU A 125 -2.61 -7.62 -4.97
C LEU A 125 -2.65 -8.10 -3.52
N ALA A 126 -3.80 -8.60 -3.09
CA ALA A 126 -3.95 -9.31 -1.82
C ALA A 126 -4.38 -10.75 -2.11
N SER A 127 -3.71 -11.73 -1.51
CA SER A 127 -4.15 -13.12 -1.63
C SER A 127 -5.35 -13.44 -0.74
N ASP A 128 -5.66 -12.57 0.23
CA ASP A 128 -6.82 -12.62 1.11
C ASP A 128 -7.64 -11.33 0.99
N ALA A 129 -7.36 -10.30 1.81
CA ALA A 129 -8.15 -9.06 1.83
C ALA A 129 -7.35 -7.83 1.39
N LEU A 130 -7.97 -6.99 0.55
CA LEU A 130 -7.53 -5.63 0.26
C LEU A 130 -8.56 -4.64 0.82
N THR A 131 -8.16 -3.88 1.84
CA THR A 131 -8.96 -2.81 2.43
C THR A 131 -8.25 -1.47 2.20
N LEU A 132 -8.96 -0.49 1.67
CA LEU A 132 -8.40 0.82 1.34
C LEU A 132 -9.35 1.93 1.76
N ASN A 133 -8.83 2.87 2.54
CA ASN A 133 -9.45 4.16 2.83
C ASN A 133 -8.64 5.29 2.18
N ALA A 134 -9.28 6.20 1.45
CA ALA A 134 -8.62 7.36 0.82
C ALA A 134 -9.61 8.49 0.49
N SER A 135 -9.19 9.76 0.47
CA SER A 135 -10.06 10.79 -0.10
C SER A 135 -10.33 10.55 -1.58
N ALA A 136 -9.29 10.24 -2.36
CA ALA A 136 -9.44 9.91 -3.77
C ALA A 136 -8.60 8.69 -4.18
N LEU A 137 -9.22 7.80 -4.95
CA LEU A 137 -8.59 6.66 -5.59
C LEU A 137 -8.75 6.76 -7.11
N SER A 138 -7.62 6.78 -7.82
CA SER A 138 -7.53 6.60 -9.26
C SER A 138 -6.92 5.24 -9.55
N ASN A 139 -7.65 4.37 -10.24
CA ASN A 139 -7.16 3.06 -10.64
C ASN A 139 -7.17 2.92 -12.17
N ALA A 140 -5.99 2.99 -12.78
CA ALA A 140 -5.75 2.63 -14.18
C ALA A 140 -5.07 1.26 -14.33
N GLY A 141 -4.50 0.73 -13.25
CA GLY A 141 -3.85 -0.58 -13.19
C GLY A 141 -4.77 -1.68 -12.66
N ASN A 142 -4.23 -2.51 -11.76
CA ASN A 142 -4.93 -3.63 -11.15
C ASN A 142 -5.05 -3.50 -9.62
N LEU A 143 -6.27 -3.64 -9.10
CA LEU A 143 -6.57 -3.87 -7.68
C LEU A 143 -7.25 -5.23 -7.56
N SER A 144 -6.65 -6.18 -6.83
CA SER A 144 -7.20 -7.53 -6.70
C SER A 144 -7.07 -8.08 -5.28
N GLY A 145 -8.13 -8.72 -4.80
CA GLY A 145 -8.21 -9.43 -3.52
C GLY A 145 -9.16 -10.63 -3.58
N GLN A 146 -9.17 -11.51 -2.57
CA GLN A 146 -10.34 -12.37 -2.36
C GLN A 146 -11.53 -11.50 -1.95
N THR A 147 -11.32 -10.64 -0.97
CA THR A 147 -12.23 -9.55 -0.65
C THR A 147 -11.59 -8.22 -1.03
N LEU A 148 -12.38 -7.36 -1.68
CA LEU A 148 -11.99 -6.01 -2.01
C LEU A 148 -12.96 -5.04 -1.33
N GLU A 149 -12.44 -4.24 -0.39
CA GLU A 149 -13.21 -3.25 0.35
C GLU A 149 -12.59 -1.87 0.17
N LEU A 150 -13.31 -0.98 -0.52
CA LEU A 150 -12.88 0.38 -0.82
C LEU A 150 -13.80 1.37 -0.11
N ASP A 151 -13.19 2.29 0.61
CA ASP A 151 -13.82 3.41 1.30
C ASP A 151 -13.16 4.70 0.79
N THR A 152 -13.89 5.46 -0.02
CA THR A 152 -13.34 6.66 -0.65
C THR A 152 -14.33 7.80 -0.69
N GLU A 153 -13.87 9.03 -0.87
CA GLU A 153 -14.80 10.10 -1.29
C GLU A 153 -15.02 9.99 -2.80
N GLN A 154 -13.92 9.92 -3.56
CA GLN A 154 -13.95 9.85 -5.01
C GLN A 154 -13.22 8.60 -5.51
N LEU A 155 -13.94 7.75 -6.25
CA LEU A 155 -13.40 6.56 -6.88
C LEU A 155 -13.48 6.68 -8.39
N THR A 156 -12.33 6.74 -9.07
CA THR A 156 -12.23 6.66 -10.52
C THR A 156 -11.53 5.37 -10.93
N ASN A 157 -12.19 4.59 -11.79
CA ASN A 157 -11.64 3.35 -12.31
C ASN A 157 -11.61 3.37 -13.84
N SER A 158 -10.43 3.14 -14.40
CA SER A 158 -10.17 2.89 -15.83
C SER A 158 -9.39 1.60 -16.08
N GLY A 159 -9.02 0.88 -15.03
CA GLY A 159 -8.38 -0.44 -15.06
C GLY A 159 -9.26 -1.52 -14.43
N LEU A 160 -8.64 -2.47 -13.73
CA LEU A 160 -9.32 -3.60 -13.09
C LEU A 160 -9.44 -3.40 -11.58
N MET A 161 -10.65 -3.58 -11.05
CA MET A 161 -10.92 -3.80 -9.63
C MET A 161 -11.62 -5.15 -9.46
N GLN A 162 -11.01 -6.08 -8.73
CA GLN A 162 -11.51 -7.45 -8.60
C GLN A 162 -11.50 -7.96 -7.17
N GLY A 163 -12.65 -8.46 -6.73
CA GLY A 163 -12.79 -9.29 -5.54
C GLY A 163 -13.23 -10.70 -5.93
N ASN A 164 -12.40 -11.72 -5.71
CA ASN A 164 -12.74 -13.09 -6.12
C ASN A 164 -13.93 -13.67 -5.35
N GLN A 165 -14.22 -13.17 -4.15
CA GLN A 165 -15.37 -13.57 -3.33
C GLN A 165 -16.38 -12.44 -3.20
N SER A 166 -15.92 -11.21 -3.01
CA SER A 166 -16.81 -10.05 -2.89
C SER A 166 -16.10 -8.74 -3.17
N VAL A 167 -16.87 -7.77 -3.65
CA VAL A 167 -16.46 -6.36 -3.74
C VAL A 167 -17.43 -5.50 -2.94
N THR A 168 -16.91 -4.65 -2.06
CA THR A 168 -17.68 -3.63 -1.35
C THR A 168 -17.06 -2.27 -1.62
N LEU A 169 -17.83 -1.37 -2.21
CA LEU A 169 -17.45 0.01 -2.52
C LEU A 169 -18.31 0.94 -1.67
N ARG A 170 -17.67 1.82 -0.92
CA ARG A 170 -18.32 2.92 -0.21
C ARG A 170 -17.69 4.20 -0.73
N SER A 171 -18.42 4.92 -1.60
CA SER A 171 -17.90 6.12 -2.26
C SER A 171 -18.97 7.17 -2.49
N ASP A 172 -18.64 8.46 -2.35
CA ASP A 172 -19.59 9.53 -2.66
C ASP A 172 -19.85 9.63 -4.16
N ALA A 173 -18.78 9.53 -4.94
CA ALA A 173 -18.86 9.31 -6.37
C ALA A 173 -18.01 8.11 -6.79
N LEU A 174 -18.59 7.31 -7.67
CA LEU A 174 -17.93 6.21 -8.37
C LEU A 174 -18.03 6.48 -9.87
N ASN A 175 -16.88 6.69 -10.51
CA ASN A 175 -16.72 6.89 -11.94
C ASN A 175 -15.99 5.69 -12.53
N ASN A 176 -16.73 4.71 -13.04
CA ASN A 176 -16.16 3.61 -13.82
C ASN A 176 -16.14 4.01 -15.31
N LEU A 177 -14.95 4.30 -15.83
CA LEU A 177 -14.72 4.82 -17.18
C LEU A 177 -14.76 3.72 -18.25
N GLN A 178 -14.64 4.10 -19.53
CA GLN A 178 -14.83 3.23 -20.71
C GLN A 178 -14.02 1.91 -20.69
N SER A 179 -12.82 1.92 -20.10
CA SER A 179 -11.94 0.73 -19.96
C SER A 179 -11.98 0.11 -18.56
N GLY A 180 -12.71 0.73 -17.63
CA GLY A 180 -12.81 0.29 -16.25
C GLY A 180 -13.66 -0.95 -16.07
N GLN A 181 -13.14 -1.93 -15.34
CA GLN A 181 -13.83 -3.15 -14.96
C GLN A 181 -13.91 -3.28 -13.45
N ILE A 182 -15.10 -3.63 -12.95
CA ILE A 182 -15.34 -3.98 -11.55
C ILE A 182 -15.90 -5.40 -11.55
N LEU A 183 -15.11 -6.36 -11.08
CA LEU A 183 -15.44 -7.78 -11.11
C LEU A 183 -15.60 -8.31 -9.68
N SER A 184 -16.69 -9.01 -9.44
CA SER A 184 -16.94 -9.69 -8.17
C SER A 184 -17.30 -11.14 -8.46
N GLY A 185 -16.60 -12.09 -7.83
CA GLY A 185 -16.98 -13.51 -7.89
C GLY A 185 -18.18 -13.88 -7.02
N GLY A 186 -18.61 -12.95 -6.15
CA GLY A 186 -19.84 -13.05 -5.38
C GLY A 186 -20.55 -11.70 -5.32
N ALA A 187 -21.01 -11.28 -4.13
CA ALA A 187 -21.76 -10.04 -3.99
C ALA A 187 -20.91 -8.80 -4.32
N LEU A 188 -21.40 -7.98 -5.25
CA LEU A 188 -20.94 -6.61 -5.47
C LEU A 188 -21.88 -5.66 -4.73
N LYS A 189 -21.33 -4.90 -3.77
CA LYS A 189 -22.07 -3.91 -2.98
C LYS A 189 -21.49 -2.53 -3.25
N ALA A 190 -22.33 -1.56 -3.60
CA ALA A 190 -21.92 -0.18 -3.79
C ALA A 190 -22.85 0.72 -2.97
N TYR A 191 -22.26 1.52 -2.08
CA TYR A 191 -22.97 2.42 -1.18
C TYR A 191 -22.42 3.83 -1.32
N LYS A 192 -23.32 4.82 -1.29
CA LYS A 192 -22.91 6.19 -1.02
C LYS A 192 -22.63 6.33 0.48
N MET A 193 -21.51 6.93 0.86
CA MET A 193 -21.28 7.22 2.27
C MET A 193 -22.14 8.41 2.72
N PRO A 194 -22.93 8.28 3.80
CA PRO A 194 -23.60 9.43 4.42
C PRO A 194 -22.57 10.33 5.11
N ASP A 195 -22.68 11.65 4.96
CA ASP A 195 -21.77 12.63 5.58
C ASP A 195 -21.59 12.43 7.10
N VAL A 196 -22.62 11.91 7.78
CA VAL A 196 -22.67 11.67 9.23
C VAL A 196 -21.65 10.62 9.70
N CYS A 197 -21.22 9.71 8.82
CA CYS A 197 -20.23 8.67 9.16
C CYS A 197 -18.77 9.12 8.98
N ARG A 198 -18.52 10.31 8.44
CA ARG A 198 -17.15 10.79 8.12
C ARG A 198 -16.40 11.41 9.29
N ALA A 199 -17.11 12.00 10.26
CA ALA A 199 -16.51 12.80 11.33
C ALA A 199 -15.87 11.97 12.45
N ALA A 200 -16.07 10.65 12.45
CA ALA A 200 -15.47 9.73 13.40
C ALA A 200 -15.09 8.45 12.66
N HIS A 201 -14.00 7.81 13.09
CA HIS A 201 -13.68 6.42 12.75
C HIS A 201 -14.77 5.48 13.31
N CYS A 202 -16.01 5.62 12.84
CA CYS A 202 -17.15 4.87 13.31
C CYS A 202 -17.34 3.66 12.41
N ASN A 203 -17.38 2.51 13.08
CA ASN A 203 -17.68 1.22 12.50
C ASN A 203 -19.11 1.25 11.92
N CYS A 204 -19.25 1.51 10.61
CA CYS A 204 -20.53 1.64 9.90
C CYS A 204 -21.39 0.36 9.89
N ALA A 205 -20.99 -0.70 10.60
CA ALA A 205 -21.79 -1.90 10.81
C ALA A 205 -23.06 -1.68 11.65
N ALA A 206 -23.23 -0.51 12.28
CA ALA A 206 -24.32 -0.24 13.23
C ALA A 206 -25.53 0.55 12.67
N ILE A 207 -25.51 0.94 11.40
CA ILE A 207 -26.66 1.64 10.79
C ILE A 207 -27.34 0.69 9.79
N ARG A 208 -28.17 -0.19 10.33
CA ARG A 208 -29.25 -0.88 9.61
C ARG A 208 -30.58 -0.37 10.13
#